data_AF-A0A518B316-F1
#
_entry.id   AF-A0A518B316-F1
#
_cell.length_a   1.000
_cell.length_b   1.000
_cell.length_c   1.000
_cell.angle_alpha   90.00
_cell.angle_beta   90.00
_cell.angle_gamma   90.00
#
_symmetry.space_group_name_H-M   'P 1'
#
loop_
_entity.id
_entity.type
_entity.pdbx_description
1 polymer ?
#
loop_
_entity_poly.entity_id
_entity_poly.type
_entity_poly.pdbx_seq_one_letter_code
_entity_poly.pdbx_strand_id
1 'polypeptide(L)'
;MGIERRVEFEQGAFPPWSSLCELMAAEGEELQLRMVDNELTFPDETPPETWHEIRVGTSSGMITIRRQDDAVSLLAFGNADQEMQRAWNRLTWGVAKAGDGLIVDETGAVDADAFAERESLGIKPPA
;
A
#
# COMPACT_ATOMS: atom_id res chain seq x y z
N MET A 1 4.92 -17.00 8.43
CA MET A 1 5.02 -16.65 6.99
C MET A 1 4.18 -15.40 6.79
N GLY A 2 4.70 -14.37 6.12
CA GLY A 2 3.92 -13.18 5.76
C GLY A 2 3.10 -13.42 4.50
N ILE A 3 2.06 -12.62 4.30
CA ILE A 3 1.30 -12.58 3.04
C ILE A 3 1.78 -11.36 2.26
N GLU A 4 1.97 -11.50 0.95
CA GLU A 4 2.53 -10.47 0.07
C GLU A 4 1.57 -10.16 -1.08
N ARG A 5 1.37 -8.86 -1.35
CA ARG A 5 0.78 -8.37 -2.60
C ARG A 5 1.85 -7.60 -3.34
N ARG A 6 1.87 -7.73 -4.67
CA ARG A 6 2.77 -6.99 -5.55
C ARG A 6 1.98 -5.99 -6.38
N VAL A 7 2.49 -4.78 -6.49
CA VAL A 7 2.00 -3.74 -7.40
C VAL A 7 3.12 -3.41 -8.37
N GLU A 8 2.87 -3.53 -9.66
CA GLU A 8 3.84 -3.22 -10.73
C GLU A 8 3.48 -1.87 -11.38
N PHE A 9 4.49 -1.11 -11.76
CA PHE A 9 4.35 0.22 -12.33
C PHE A 9 5.07 0.29 -13.68
N GLU A 10 4.50 1.02 -14.63
CA GLU A 10 5.25 1.36 -15.83
C GLU A 10 6.41 2.31 -15.47
N GLN A 11 7.64 1.88 -15.74
CA GLN A 11 8.87 2.68 -15.59
C GLN A 11 9.21 3.13 -14.15
N GLY A 12 8.79 2.38 -13.12
CA GLY A 12 9.20 2.64 -11.73
C GLY A 12 8.64 3.96 -11.14
N ALA A 13 7.56 4.49 -11.71
CA ALA A 13 6.88 5.68 -11.22
C ALA A 13 6.06 5.37 -9.96
N PHE A 14 6.73 5.23 -8.82
CA PHE A 14 6.05 5.02 -7.54
C PHE A 14 5.22 6.25 -7.15
N PRO A 15 4.06 6.07 -6.49
CA PRO A 15 3.26 7.20 -6.04
C PRO A 15 4.06 8.06 -5.04
N PRO A 16 3.95 9.40 -5.13
CA PRO A 16 4.41 10.28 -4.06
C PRO A 16 3.72 9.90 -2.74
N TRP A 17 4.48 9.91 -1.64
CA TRP A 17 3.95 9.57 -0.32
C TRP A 17 2.75 10.43 0.07
N SER A 18 2.79 11.73 -0.23
CA SER A 18 1.68 12.66 0.03
C SER A 18 0.42 12.28 -0.72
N SER A 19 0.52 11.90 -2.00
CA SER A 19 -0.63 11.47 -2.81
C SER A 19 -1.27 10.21 -2.25
N LEU A 20 -0.45 9.26 -1.77
CA LEU A 20 -0.95 8.06 -1.10
C LEU A 20 -1.66 8.41 0.22
N CYS A 21 -1.07 9.27 1.05
CA CYS A 21 -1.69 9.71 2.30
C CYS A 21 -3.02 10.43 2.07
N GLU A 22 -3.08 11.35 1.10
CA GLU A 22 -4.30 12.09 0.75
C GLU A 22 -5.41 11.14 0.27
N LEU A 23 -5.08 10.18 -0.60
CA LEU A 23 -6.02 9.19 -1.09
C LEU A 23 -6.56 8.30 0.04
N MET A 24 -5.67 7.79 0.90
CA MET A 24 -6.09 6.91 1.99
C MET A 24 -6.90 7.66 3.05
N ALA A 25 -6.56 8.93 3.34
CA ALA A 25 -7.32 9.76 4.25
C ALA A 25 -8.74 10.06 3.72
N ALA A 26 -8.89 10.26 2.40
CA ALA A 26 -10.21 10.40 1.78
C ALA A 26 -11.08 9.14 1.94
N GLU A 27 -10.44 7.96 2.00
CA GLU A 27 -11.06 6.68 2.29
C GLU A 27 -11.18 6.36 3.79
N GLY A 28 -10.84 7.32 4.67
CA GLY A 28 -10.96 7.20 6.11
C GLY A 28 -9.87 6.35 6.78
N GLU A 29 -8.73 6.16 6.12
CA GLU A 29 -7.56 5.48 6.68
C GLU A 29 -6.38 6.46 6.81
N GLU A 30 -6.00 6.77 8.04
CA GLU A 30 -4.80 7.59 8.29
C GLU A 30 -3.55 6.71 8.29
N LEU A 31 -2.65 6.96 7.35
CA LEU A 31 -1.35 6.29 7.30
C LEU A 31 -0.35 7.02 8.20
N GLN A 32 0.38 6.25 9.01
CA GLN A 32 1.49 6.77 9.80
C GLN A 32 2.80 6.10 9.42
N LEU A 33 3.79 6.89 8.99
CA LEU A 33 5.15 6.37 8.80
C LEU A 33 5.74 6.00 10.17
N ARG A 34 6.19 4.76 10.31
CA ARG A 34 6.79 4.23 11.55
C ARG A 34 8.28 3.98 11.40
N MET A 35 8.68 3.49 10.23
CA MET A 35 10.07 3.17 9.93
C MET A 35 10.38 3.41 8.47
N VAL A 36 11.63 3.77 8.20
CA VAL A 36 12.25 3.84 6.86
C VAL A 36 13.58 3.11 6.95
N ASP A 37 13.82 2.16 6.05
CA ASP A 37 15.08 1.43 5.89
C ASP A 37 15.65 0.86 7.22
N ASN A 38 14.75 0.30 8.04
CA ASN A 38 14.99 -0.24 9.40
C ASN A 38 15.27 0.79 10.51
N GLU A 39 15.10 2.08 10.24
CA GLU A 39 15.22 3.15 11.23
C GLU A 39 13.84 3.67 11.64
N LEU A 40 13.66 4.06 12.91
CA LEU A 40 12.42 4.66 13.40
C LEU A 40 12.29 6.09 12.87
N THR A 41 11.08 6.47 12.50
CA THR A 41 10.77 7.81 12.02
C THR A 41 10.06 8.66 13.07
N PHE A 42 10.18 9.97 12.95
CA PHE A 42 9.33 10.90 13.70
C PHE A 42 7.89 10.89 13.16
N PRO A 43 6.89 11.32 13.96
CA PRO A 43 5.48 11.24 13.57
C PRO A 43 5.10 12.02 12.31
N ASP A 44 5.81 13.11 12.01
CA ASP A 44 5.59 14.04 10.92
C ASP A 44 6.58 13.86 9.76
N GLU A 45 7.45 12.86 9.84
CA GLU A 45 8.46 12.58 8.83
C GLU A 45 7.85 11.91 7.60
N THR A 46 8.35 12.28 6.42
CA THR A 46 7.99 11.67 5.14
C THR A 46 9.16 10.85 4.63
N PRO A 47 8.92 9.71 3.95
CA PRO A 47 10.01 8.88 3.51
C PRO A 47 10.78 9.57 2.36
N PRO A 48 12.13 9.47 2.31
CA PRO A 48 12.94 10.10 1.27
C PRO A 48 12.68 9.45 -0.10
N GLU A 49 12.80 10.18 -1.22
CA GLU A 49 12.48 9.62 -2.54
C GLU A 49 13.20 8.30 -2.89
N THR A 50 14.33 8.01 -2.24
CA THR A 50 15.18 6.83 -2.45
C THR A 50 15.00 5.71 -1.41
N TRP A 51 13.89 5.69 -0.66
CA TRP A 51 13.63 4.62 0.33
C TRP A 51 13.52 3.24 -0.35
N HIS A 52 13.92 2.18 0.36
CA HIS A 52 13.81 0.80 -0.11
C HIS A 52 12.72 0.03 0.64
N GLU A 53 12.63 0.22 1.96
CA GLU A 53 11.59 -0.35 2.81
C GLU A 53 10.99 0.74 3.70
N ILE A 54 9.67 0.80 3.80
CA ILE A 54 8.98 1.59 4.82
C ILE A 54 7.99 0.71 5.59
N ARG A 55 7.75 1.05 6.86
CA ARG A 55 6.67 0.45 7.65
C ARG A 55 5.63 1.50 7.94
N VAL A 56 4.40 1.17 7.55
CA VAL A 56 3.25 2.04 7.66
C VAL A 56 2.30 1.48 8.70
N GLY A 57 2.00 2.29 9.71
CA GLY A 57 0.91 2.03 10.63
C GLY A 57 -0.42 2.37 9.98
N THR A 58 -1.38 1.47 10.17
CA THR A 58 -2.81 1.63 9.85
C THR A 58 -3.61 1.50 11.15
N SER A 59 -4.92 1.71 11.08
CA SER A 59 -5.84 1.46 12.20
C SER A 59 -5.80 0.01 12.71
N SER A 60 -5.48 -0.96 11.85
CA SER A 60 -5.50 -2.40 12.17
C SER A 60 -4.11 -3.00 12.43
N GLY A 61 -3.02 -2.27 12.18
CA GLY A 61 -1.66 -2.78 12.41
C GLY A 61 -0.60 -2.19 11.48
N MET A 62 0.55 -2.86 11.40
CA MET A 62 1.68 -2.41 10.58
C MET A 62 1.83 -3.22 9.29
N ILE A 63 1.97 -2.51 8.17
CA ILE A 63 2.24 -3.09 6.85
C ILE A 63 3.63 -2.63 6.40
N THR A 64 4.43 -3.56 5.90
CA THR A 64 5.72 -3.23 5.29
C THR A 64 5.52 -3.01 3.80
N ILE A 65 6.08 -1.94 3.27
CA ILE A 65 6.12 -1.64 1.85
C ILE A 65 7.59 -1.70 1.41
N ARG A 66 7.91 -2.52 0.41
CA ARG A 66 9.25 -2.59 -0.19
C ARG A 66 9.21 -2.20 -1.64
N ARG A 67 10.11 -1.31 -2.04
CA ARG A 67 10.39 -1.02 -3.44
C ARG A 67 11.34 -2.07 -4.01
N GLN A 68 11.05 -2.43 -5.25
CA GLN A 68 11.87 -3.20 -6.18
C GLN A 68 11.79 -2.46 -7.51
N ASP A 69 12.78 -2.61 -8.39
CA ASP A 69 12.97 -1.84 -9.64
C ASP A 69 11.71 -1.19 -10.23
N ASP A 70 10.71 -2.00 -10.61
CA ASP A 70 9.45 -1.60 -11.23
C ASP A 70 8.21 -1.96 -10.39
N ALA A 71 8.39 -2.31 -9.12
CA ALA A 71 7.31 -2.86 -8.31
C ALA A 71 7.42 -2.50 -6.83
N VAL A 72 6.28 -2.61 -6.15
CA VAL A 72 6.19 -2.53 -4.70
C VAL A 72 5.57 -3.81 -4.16
N SER A 73 6.20 -4.38 -3.15
CA SER A 73 5.65 -5.48 -2.36
C SER A 73 5.07 -4.93 -1.06
N LEU A 74 3.81 -5.25 -0.78
CA LEU A 74 3.13 -4.96 0.48
C LEU A 74 3.02 -6.25 1.30
N LEU A 75 3.66 -6.26 2.47
CA LEU A 75 3.73 -7.42 3.34
C LEU A 75 2.92 -7.19 4.63
N ALA A 76 2.03 -8.14 4.92
CA ALA A 76 1.34 -8.27 6.19
C ALA A 76 1.76 -9.58 6.90
N PHE A 77 1.66 -9.62 8.23
CA PHE A 77 1.89 -10.86 8.97
C PHE A 77 0.81 -11.90 8.64
N GLY A 78 1.18 -13.16 8.38
CA GLY A 78 0.24 -14.19 7.90
C GLY A 78 -0.79 -14.69 8.92
N ASN A 79 -0.72 -14.24 10.18
CA ASN A 79 -1.76 -14.43 11.18
C ASN A 79 -2.64 -13.16 11.35
N ALA A 80 -2.62 -12.25 10.38
CA ALA A 80 -3.48 -11.09 10.31
C ALA A 80 -4.95 -11.50 10.39
N ASP A 81 -5.70 -10.87 11.29
CA ASP A 81 -7.15 -10.98 11.33
C ASP A 81 -7.82 -10.30 10.12
N GLN A 82 -9.14 -10.35 10.06
CA GLN A 82 -9.88 -9.80 8.91
C GLN A 82 -9.73 -8.28 8.79
N GLU A 83 -9.56 -7.55 9.90
CA GLU A 83 -9.41 -6.10 9.87
C GLU A 83 -8.04 -5.74 9.29
N MET A 84 -6.99 -6.43 9.72
CA MET A 84 -5.64 -6.28 9.20
C MET A 84 -5.55 -6.69 7.71
N GLN A 85 -6.25 -7.74 7.29
CA GLN A 85 -6.34 -8.11 5.88
C GLN A 85 -7.05 -7.04 5.03
N ARG A 86 -8.12 -6.43 5.56
CA ARG A 86 -8.80 -5.32 4.89
C ARG A 86 -7.90 -4.09 4.78
N ALA A 87 -7.21 -3.70 5.85
CA ALA A 87 -6.25 -2.60 5.82
C ALA A 87 -5.14 -2.85 4.80
N TRP A 88 -4.63 -4.09 4.73
CA TRP A 88 -3.62 -4.50 3.76
C TRP A 88 -4.12 -4.44 2.31
N ASN A 89 -5.33 -4.93 2.03
CA ASN A 89 -5.93 -4.82 0.70
C ASN A 89 -6.22 -3.37 0.33
N ARG A 90 -6.71 -2.54 1.27
CA ARG A 90 -6.94 -1.10 1.03
C ARG A 90 -5.65 -0.36 0.73
N LEU A 91 -4.56 -0.63 1.45
CA LEU A 91 -3.27 -0.02 1.15
C LEU A 91 -2.70 -0.49 -0.19
N THR A 92 -2.88 -1.77 -0.54
CA THR A 92 -2.50 -2.31 -1.86
C THR A 92 -3.24 -1.57 -2.97
N TRP A 93 -4.56 -1.41 -2.81
CA TRP A 93 -5.38 -0.61 -3.71
C TRP A 93 -4.88 0.83 -3.80
N GLY A 94 -4.62 1.49 -2.67
CA GLY A 94 -4.19 2.89 -2.64
C GLY A 94 -2.86 3.11 -3.36
N VAL A 95 -1.91 2.19 -3.16
CA VAL A 95 -0.60 2.21 -3.84
C VAL A 95 -0.78 2.06 -5.36
N ALA A 96 -1.60 1.11 -5.80
CA ALA A 96 -1.90 0.93 -7.22
C ALA A 96 -2.62 2.15 -7.82
N LYS A 97 -3.66 2.65 -7.15
CA LYS A 97 -4.45 3.78 -7.64
C LYS A 97 -3.66 5.08 -7.71
N ALA A 98 -2.85 5.38 -6.69
CA ALA A 98 -2.06 6.61 -6.65
C ALA A 98 -0.87 6.59 -7.64
N GLY A 99 -0.37 5.41 -7.99
CA GLY A 99 0.76 5.24 -8.89
C GLY A 99 0.41 4.75 -10.29
N ASP A 100 -0.88 4.62 -10.62
CA ASP A 100 -1.36 4.01 -11.87
C ASP A 100 -0.75 2.62 -12.13
N GLY A 101 -0.62 1.83 -11.05
CA GLY A 101 -0.01 0.50 -11.04
C GLY A 101 -1.02 -0.63 -11.18
N LEU A 102 -0.51 -1.81 -11.54
CA LEU A 102 -1.27 -3.06 -11.64
C LEU A 102 -0.97 -3.96 -10.45
N ILE A 103 -2.01 -4.48 -9.82
CA ILE A 103 -1.88 -5.43 -8.71
C ILE A 103 -1.71 -6.83 -9.32
N VAL A 104 -0.61 -7.50 -9.00
CA VAL A 104 -0.24 -8.81 -9.54
C VAL A 104 -0.39 -9.87 -8.46
N ASP A 105 -1.18 -10.90 -8.76
CA ASP A 105 -1.31 -12.11 -7.95
C ASP A 105 -1.41 -13.37 -8.81
N GLU A 106 -1.71 -14.52 -8.19
CA GLU A 106 -1.80 -15.82 -8.85
C GLU A 106 -2.85 -15.88 -9.98
N THR A 107 -3.81 -14.95 -10.00
CA THR A 107 -4.87 -14.87 -11.01
C THR A 107 -4.51 -13.97 -12.20
N GLY A 108 -3.41 -13.21 -12.09
CA GLY A 108 -2.93 -12.28 -13.11
C GLY A 108 -2.81 -10.85 -12.58
N ALA A 109 -2.59 -9.91 -13.51
CA ALA A 109 -2.55 -8.48 -13.24
C ALA A 109 -3.94 -7.86 -13.36
N VAL A 110 -4.33 -7.06 -12.37
CA VAL A 110 -5.60 -6.31 -12.35
C VAL A 110 -5.34 -4.86 -11.99
N ASP A 111 -6.13 -3.93 -12.53
CA ASP A 111 -6.10 -2.55 -12.09
C ASP A 111 -6.71 -2.38 -10.68
N ALA A 112 -6.51 -1.19 -10.10
CA ALA A 112 -6.97 -0.88 -8.76
C ALA A 112 -8.50 -1.00 -8.61
N ASP A 113 -9.29 -0.58 -9.60
CA ASP A 113 -10.75 -0.55 -9.48
C ASP A 113 -11.32 -1.98 -9.53
N ALA A 114 -10.84 -2.81 -10.45
CA ALA A 114 -11.16 -4.24 -10.52
C ALA A 114 -10.76 -4.98 -9.24
N PHE A 115 -9.61 -4.63 -8.66
CA PHE A 115 -9.18 -5.19 -7.37
C PHE A 115 -10.12 -4.81 -6.22
N ALA A 116 -10.53 -3.53 -6.15
CA ALA A 116 -11.43 -3.05 -5.11
C ALA A 116 -12.80 -3.74 -5.15
N GLU A 117 -13.33 -3.99 -6.35
CA GLU A 117 -14.56 -4.77 -6.53
C GLU A 117 -14.37 -6.22 -6.07
N ARG A 118 -13.29 -6.87 -6.51
CA ARG A 118 -12.99 -8.28 -6.19
C ARG A 118 -12.83 -8.50 -4.69
N GLU A 119 -12.10 -7.63 -4.01
CA GLU A 119 -11.87 -7.71 -2.56
C GLU A 119 -13.00 -7.06 -1.74
N SER A 120 -14.04 -6.55 -2.41
CA SER A 120 -15.20 -5.90 -1.78
C SER A 120 -14.82 -4.78 -0.81
N LEU A 121 -13.89 -3.91 -1.21
CA LEU A 121 -13.31 -2.88 -0.34
C LEU A 121 -14.29 -1.75 0.02
N GLY A 122 -15.43 -1.65 -0.65
CA GLY A 122 -16.44 -0.62 -0.39
C GLY A 122 -15.98 0.80 -0.72
N ILE A 123 -14.92 0.92 -1.51
CA ILE A 123 -14.32 2.18 -1.94
C ILE A 123 -15.22 2.81 -3.01
N LYS A 124 -15.43 4.12 -2.91
CA LYS A 124 -16.16 4.86 -3.94
C LYS A 124 -15.15 5.35 -4.98
N PRO A 125 -15.38 5.15 -6.29
CA PRO A 125 -14.51 5.75 -7.29
C PRO A 125 -14.53 7.28 -7.12
N PRO A 126 -13.38 7.96 -7.34
CA PRO A 126 -13.35 9.41 -7.35
C PRO A 126 -14.30 9.92 -8.43
N ALA A 127 -15.11 10.92 -8.07
CA ALA A 127 -16.12 11.54 -8.94
C ALA A 127 -15.51 12.34 -10.10
#